data_AF-A0A9P6JGM5-F1
#
_entry.id   AF-A0A9P6JGM5-F1
#
_cell.length_a   1.000
_cell.length_b   1.000
_cell.length_c   1.000
_cell.angle_alpha   90.00
_cell.angle_beta   90.00
_cell.angle_gamma   90.00
#
_symmetry.space_group_name_H-M   'P 1'
#
loop_
_entity.id
_entity.type
_entity.pdbx_description
1 polymer ?
#
loop_
_entity_poly.entity_id
_entity_poly.type
_entity_poly.pdbx_seq_one_letter_code
_entity_poly.pdbx_strand_id
1 'polypeptide(L)' 'MSDVEDYDCPLCMEELDISDRNFRPCPCGYQICRFCWHHINENLNGRCPACRRVYSEETVEFTPISAD' A
#
# COMPACT_ATOMS: atom_id res chain seq x y z
N MET A 1 -25.60 -6.02 7.70
CA MET A 1 -24.87 -4.79 7.34
C MET A 1 -23.50 -4.92 7.96
N SER A 2 -22.59 -5.60 7.27
CA SER A 2 -21.23 -5.86 7.77
C SER A 2 -20.43 -6.54 6.66
N ASP A 3 -19.89 -5.75 5.71
CA ASP A 3 -18.87 -6.23 4.75
C ASP A 3 -18.01 -5.10 4.16
N VAL A 4 -18.08 -3.88 4.70
CA VAL A 4 -17.31 -2.72 4.19
C VAL A 4 -16.13 -2.34 5.07
N GLU A 5 -16.03 -2.87 6.30
CA GLU A 5 -14.98 -2.49 7.25
C GLU A 5 -13.60 -3.15 6.98
N ASP A 6 -13.50 -4.08 6.04
CA ASP A 6 -12.22 -4.81 5.77
C ASP A 6 -11.41 -4.21 4.61
N TYR A 7 -11.96 -3.20 3.92
CA TYR A 7 -11.36 -2.63 2.73
C TYR A 7 -10.98 -1.17 2.87
N ASP A 8 -10.84 -0.63 4.07
CA ASP A 8 -10.37 0.75 4.24
C ASP A 8 -8.87 0.81 4.55
N CYS A 9 -8.19 1.79 3.97
CA CYS A 9 -6.79 2.05 4.26
C CYS A 9 -6.63 2.49 5.72
N PRO A 10 -5.79 1.83 6.54
CA PRO A 10 -5.65 2.18 7.96
C PRO A 10 -4.96 3.53 8.21
N LEU A 11 -4.44 4.19 7.16
CA LEU A 11 -3.74 5.47 7.28
C LEU A 11 -4.62 6.67 6.93
N CYS A 12 -5.43 6.56 5.88
CA CYS A 12 -6.30 7.64 5.42
C CYS A 12 -7.78 7.36 5.61
N MET A 13 -8.16 6.14 6.04
CA MET A 13 -9.55 5.68 6.18
C MET A 13 -10.36 5.83 4.89
N GLU A 14 -9.70 5.67 3.75
CA GLU A 14 -10.32 5.68 2.41
C GLU A 14 -10.47 4.25 1.90
N GLU A 15 -11.48 4.01 1.08
CA GLU A 15 -11.78 2.70 0.50
C GLU A 15 -10.65 2.23 -0.44
N LEU A 16 -10.15 1.02 -0.21
CA LEU A 16 -9.17 0.31 -1.01
C LEU A 16 -9.87 -0.30 -2.23
N ASP A 17 -9.45 0.13 -3.41
CA ASP A 17 -9.90 -0.44 -4.66
C ASP A 17 -9.36 -1.87 -4.88
N ILE A 18 -9.79 -2.51 -5.97
CA ILE A 18 -9.37 -3.89 -6.30
C ILE A 18 -7.84 -3.98 -6.52
N SER A 19 -7.18 -2.90 -6.95
CA SER A 19 -5.73 -2.85 -7.13
C SER A 19 -5.04 -2.80 -5.77
N ASP A 20 -5.51 -1.93 -4.88
CA ASP A 20 -5.03 -1.73 -3.52
C ASP A 20 -5.26 -2.99 -2.65
N ARG A 21 -6.34 -3.73 -2.90
CA ARG A 21 -6.63 -5.02 -2.25
C ARG A 21 -5.57 -6.09 -2.50
N ASN A 22 -4.92 -6.04 -3.66
CA ASN A 22 -3.82 -6.93 -4.01
C ASN A 22 -2.44 -6.27 -3.79
N PHE A 23 -2.41 -5.01 -3.40
CA PHE A 23 -1.19 -4.25 -3.17
C PHE A 23 -0.67 -4.47 -1.75
N ARG A 24 0.42 -5.22 -1.62
CA ARG A 24 1.12 -5.44 -0.36
C ARG A 24 2.57 -4.97 -0.49
N PRO A 25 2.87 -3.70 -0.17
CA PRO A 25 4.21 -3.15 -0.35
C PRO A 25 5.23 -3.72 0.64
N CYS A 26 4.78 -4.48 1.66
CA CYS A 26 5.66 -5.12 2.63
C CYS A 26 5.26 -6.58 2.88
N PRO A 27 6.22 -7.52 2.93
CA PRO A 27 5.95 -8.94 3.22
C PRO A 27 5.44 -9.21 4.64
N CYS A 28 5.39 -8.20 5.52
CA CYS A 28 4.74 -8.34 6.82
C CYS A 28 3.21 -8.46 6.73
N GLY A 29 2.63 -8.23 5.55
CA GLY A 29 1.19 -8.29 5.33
C GLY A 29 0.47 -6.97 5.57
N TYR A 30 1.17 -5.92 6.01
CA TYR A 30 0.56 -4.59 6.23
C TYR A 30 0.10 -3.97 4.91
N GLN A 31 -1.21 -3.76 4.82
CA GLN A 31 -1.90 -3.28 3.63
C GLN A 31 -2.28 -1.82 3.79
N ILE A 32 -2.00 -1.03 2.76
CA ILE A 32 -2.28 0.39 2.68
C ILE A 32 -2.60 0.74 1.22
N CYS A 33 -3.32 1.83 0.99
CA CYS A 33 -3.57 2.29 -0.36
C CYS A 33 -2.26 2.76 -1.03
N ARG A 34 -2.25 2.70 -2.35
CA ARG A 34 -1.10 3.10 -3.18
C ARG A 34 -0.69 4.56 -2.96
N PHE A 35 -1.65 5.45 -2.69
CA PHE A 35 -1.39 6.86 -2.37
C PHE A 35 -0.62 7.03 -1.07
N CYS A 36 -1.05 6.36 0.01
CA CYS A 36 -0.33 6.42 1.28
C CYS A 36 1.06 5.82 1.17
N TRP A 37 1.21 4.70 0.44
CA TRP A 37 2.52 4.14 0.18
C TRP A 37 3.43 5.13 -0.57
N HIS A 38 2.92 5.77 -1.62
CA HIS A 38 3.67 6.75 -2.40
C HIS A 38 4.10 7.95 -1.53
N HIS A 39 3.18 8.48 -0.73
CA HIS A 39 3.48 9.56 0.22
C HIS A 39 4.53 9.14 1.25
N ILE A 40 4.47 7.89 1.75
CA ILE A 40 5.49 7.37 2.67
C ILE A 40 6.86 7.30 2.00
N ASN A 41 6.90 6.90 0.73
CA ASN A 41 8.13 6.74 -0.03
C ASN A 41 8.77 8.09 -0.42
N GLU A 42 7.96 9.06 -0.85
CA GLU A 42 8.46 10.36 -1.34
C GLU A 42 8.61 11.42 -0.25
N ASN A 43 7.68 11.48 0.70
CA ASN A 43 7.61 12.59 1.67
C ASN A 43 7.99 12.19 3.09
N LEU A 44 8.02 10.89 3.41
CA LEU A 44 8.37 10.40 4.74
C LEU A 44 9.71 9.64 4.69
N ASN A 45 9.79 8.52 5.39
CA ASN A 45 11.00 7.74 5.62
C ASN A 45 11.07 6.46 4.79
N GLY A 46 10.11 6.24 3.87
CA GLY A 46 10.04 5.06 3.02
C GLY A 46 9.98 3.76 3.82
N ARG A 47 9.32 3.73 4.99
CA ARG A 47 9.29 2.54 5.87
C ARG A 47 7.87 2.11 6.18
N CYS A 48 7.69 0.79 6.28
CA CYS A 48 6.44 0.20 6.69
C CYS A 48 6.01 0.68 8.10
N PRO A 49 4.79 1.21 8.28
CA PRO A 49 4.31 1.68 9.58
C PRO A 49 4.26 0.58 10.65
N ALA A 50 3.96 -0.66 10.25
CA ALA A 50 3.86 -1.79 11.17
C ALA A 50 5.21 -2.38 11.57
N CYS A 51 6.02 -2.81 10.58
CA CYS A 51 7.27 -3.54 10.85
C CYS A 51 8.54 -2.68 10.74
N ARG A 52 8.43 -1.40 10.34
CA ARG A 52 9.53 -0.44 10.14
C ARG A 52 10.61 -0.85 9.13
N ARG A 53 10.35 -1.90 8.35
CA ARG A 53 11.18 -2.32 7.22
C ARG A 53 11.12 -1.25 6.13
N VAL A 54 12.27 -0.92 5.55
CA VAL A 54 12.36 0.02 4.43
C VAL A 54 11.64 -0.63 3.24
N TYR A 55 10.76 0.13 2.59
CA TYR A 55 10.20 -0.23 1.29
C TYR A 55 11.35 -0.17 0.29
N SER A 56 11.76 -1.31 -0.26
CA SER A 56 12.77 -1.35 -1.31
C SER A 56 12.09 -1.26 -2.67
N GLU A 57 12.62 -0.47 -3.60
CA GLU A 57 12.12 -0.43 -4.99
C GLU A 57 12.12 -1.83 -5.64
N GLU A 58 13.04 -2.70 -5.24
CA GLU A 58 13.11 -4.12 -5.65
C GLU A 58 12.02 -5.01 -5.02
N THR A 59 11.45 -4.60 -3.87
CA THR A 59 10.34 -5.32 -3.22
C THR A 59 8.96 -4.85 -3.65
N VAL A 60 8.87 -3.73 -4.38
CA VAL A 60 7.61 -3.28 -4.94
C VAL A 60 7.59 -3.72 -6.40
N GLU A 61 7.00 -4.87 -6.67
CA GLU A 61 6.68 -5.29 -8.05
C GLU A 61 5.64 -4.31 -8.63
N PHE A 62 6.10 -3.15 -9.10
CA PHE A 62 5.36 -2.38 -10.08
C PHE A 62 5.54 -3.11 -11.41
N THR A 63 4.54 -3.88 -11.82
CA THR A 63 4.34 -4.14 -13.24
C THR A 63 3.78 -2.84 -13.83
N PRO A 64 4.57 -2.05 -14.58
CA PRO A 64 3.99 -0.98 -15.38
C PRO A 64 3.04 -1.65 -16.35
N ILE A 65 1.75 -1.31 -16.28
CA ILE A 65 0.84 -1.59 -17.37
C ILE A 65 1.31 -0.64 -18.47
N SER A 66 2.20 -1.11 -19.34
CA SER A 66 2.59 -0.38 -20.54
C SER A 66 1.30 -0.07 -21.29
N ALA A 67 0.90 1.20 -21.27
CA ALA A 67 -0.10 1.72 -22.18
C ALA A 67 0.58 1.80 -23.55
N ASP A 68 0.31 0.81 -24.40
CA ASP A 68 0.45 0.96 -25.86
C ASP A 68 -0.80 1.66 -26.39
#